data_AF-A0A9N7NVL6-F1
#
_entry.id   AF-A0A9N7NVL6-F1
#
_cell.length_a   1.000
_cell.length_b   1.000
_cell.length_c   1.000
_cell.angle_alpha   90.00
_cell.angle_beta   90.00
_cell.angle_gamma   90.00
#
_symmetry.space_group_name_H-M   'P 1'
#
loop_
_entity.id
_entity.type
_entity.pdbx_description
1 polymer ?
#
loop_
_entity_poly.entity_id
_entity_poly.type
_entity_poly.pdbx_seq_one_letter_code
_entity_poly.pdbx_strand_id
1 'polypeptide(L)'
;MRKLSFDYRYLLLVAVLPFIYLQMRLFATQSQYADRLADAIEAETQCTRQTRLLIDQISMQQGRILSLEEEMKRQEQECRQLRALVQDLQGKGLAKLMGDVQAPVAAVVVMACNRADYLDKTIKSILKYQSPVASRYPLFISQDGSDPHVKSKALSYDQLTYMQHLDYEPVHTDRPGELIAYYKIARHYKWALDQLFYKHNFSRVIILEDDMEIAPDFFDYFEAGAKLLDRDKSIMAISSWNDNGQRQFVHDPYVLYRSDFFPGLGWMLSRSTWDELSPKWPKAYPLIIILSFFLNQTITYWDDWLRLKENRRGRQFIRPEVCRTYNFGEHGSSMGQFFKQYLEPIRLNDVQVDWKSMDLSYLEEDKYAEYFAGLLKNSTPVHGTDAVLKTNNIDGDIRILYRDQSGFEHIASQFGVFEEWKDGVPRTAYKGVVVFRYQTQKRVFLVGSDSLQQLGIREGK
;
A
#
# COMPACT_ATOMS: atom_id res chain seq x y z
N MET A 1 -48.29 90.34 74.39
CA MET A 1 -49.12 89.29 73.76
C MET A 1 -48.46 87.94 73.98
N ARG A 2 -49.22 87.01 74.59
CA ARG A 2 -49.08 85.54 74.71
C ARG A 2 -47.71 84.87 74.97
N LYS A 3 -47.64 84.26 76.17
CA LYS A 3 -46.84 83.08 76.52
C LYS A 3 -46.97 81.98 75.45
N LEU A 4 -45.85 81.43 74.97
CA LEU A 4 -45.78 80.06 74.48
C LEU A 4 -44.90 79.28 75.45
N SER A 5 -45.48 78.41 76.27
CA SER A 5 -44.70 77.34 76.91
C SER A 5 -44.40 76.31 75.83
N PHE A 6 -43.17 76.28 75.33
CA PHE A 6 -42.71 75.17 74.50
C PHE A 6 -42.43 73.98 75.42
N ASP A 7 -43.36 73.03 75.43
CA ASP A 7 -43.29 71.80 76.20
C ASP A 7 -42.33 70.81 75.52
N TYR A 8 -41.29 70.36 76.24
CA TYR A 8 -40.23 69.44 75.77
C TYR A 8 -40.78 68.12 75.19
N ARG A 9 -42.04 67.80 75.51
CA ARG A 9 -42.81 66.66 74.99
C ARG A 9 -43.07 66.72 73.48
N TYR A 10 -43.18 67.91 72.88
CA TYR A 10 -43.35 68.05 71.44
C TYR A 10 -42.06 67.78 70.65
N LEU A 11 -40.90 68.14 71.19
CA LEU A 11 -39.59 67.80 70.60
C LEU A 11 -39.33 66.29 70.62
N LEU A 12 -39.75 65.60 71.68
CA LEU A 12 -39.70 64.14 71.80
C LEU A 12 -40.59 63.44 70.75
N LEU A 13 -41.81 63.94 70.51
CA LEU A 13 -42.71 63.41 69.49
C LEU A 13 -42.15 63.58 68.05
N VAL A 14 -41.48 64.69 67.76
CA VAL A 14 -40.84 64.93 66.45
C VAL A 14 -39.62 64.03 66.22
N ALA A 15 -38.91 63.62 67.28
CA ALA A 15 -37.75 62.71 67.18
C ALA A 15 -38.14 61.22 67.14
N VAL A 16 -39.28 60.83 67.73
CA VAL A 16 -39.72 59.43 67.79
C VAL A 16 -40.19 58.90 66.43
N LEU A 17 -40.88 59.71 65.63
CA LEU A 17 -41.36 59.30 64.31
C LEU A 17 -40.23 58.89 63.33
N PRO A 18 -39.15 59.69 63.14
CA PRO A 18 -38.04 59.27 62.29
C PRO A 18 -37.28 58.09 62.88
N PHE A 19 -37.20 57.95 64.21
CA PHE A 19 -36.59 56.78 64.85
C PHE A 19 -37.38 55.49 64.55
N ILE A 20 -38.71 55.51 64.69
CA ILE A 20 -39.57 54.36 64.35
C ILE A 20 -39.47 54.04 62.86
N TYR A 21 -39.47 55.06 61.98
CA TYR A 21 -39.31 54.85 60.54
C TYR A 21 -37.96 54.20 60.20
N LEU A 22 -36.87 54.66 60.81
CA LEU A 22 -35.54 54.05 60.67
C LEU A 22 -35.53 52.61 61.16
N GLN A 23 -36.13 52.31 62.33
CA GLN A 23 -36.24 50.94 62.85
C GLN A 23 -37.05 50.03 61.93
N MET A 24 -38.18 50.50 61.38
CA MET A 24 -38.97 49.74 60.41
C MET A 24 -38.21 49.49 59.11
N ARG A 25 -37.49 50.49 58.59
CA ARG A 25 -36.63 50.35 57.40
C ARG A 25 -35.51 49.34 57.65
N LEU A 26 -34.86 49.39 58.81
CA LEU A 26 -33.77 48.48 59.19
C LEU A 26 -34.26 47.05 59.34
N PHE A 27 -35.44 46.86 59.94
CA PHE A 27 -36.06 45.54 60.08
C PHE A 27 -36.48 44.98 58.71
N ALA A 28 -37.04 45.81 57.82
CA ALA A 28 -37.41 45.40 56.47
C ALA A 28 -36.19 45.00 55.63
N THR A 29 -35.07 45.74 55.72
CA THR A 29 -33.83 45.37 55.01
C THR A 29 -33.17 44.14 55.62
N GLN A 30 -33.21 43.96 56.94
CA GLN A 30 -32.73 42.74 57.59
C GLN A 30 -33.58 41.52 57.20
N SER A 31 -34.89 41.65 57.12
CA SER A 31 -35.80 40.59 56.66
C SER A 31 -35.50 40.19 55.21
N GLN A 32 -35.38 41.16 54.30
CA GLN A 32 -35.02 40.88 52.90
C GLN A 32 -33.65 40.23 52.75
N TYR A 33 -32.68 40.57 53.61
CA TYR A 33 -31.37 39.93 53.60
C TYR A 33 -31.44 38.49 54.13
N ALA A 34 -32.25 38.25 55.17
CA ALA A 34 -32.49 36.91 55.70
C ALA A 34 -33.18 36.00 54.66
N ASP A 35 -34.18 36.51 53.94
CA ASP A 35 -34.87 35.75 52.88
C ASP A 35 -33.91 35.41 51.73
N ARG A 36 -33.11 36.38 51.26
CA ARG A 36 -32.09 36.11 50.22
C ARG A 36 -31.02 35.12 50.66
N LEU A 37 -30.63 35.15 51.93
CA LEU A 37 -29.67 34.21 52.49
C LEU A 37 -30.27 32.80 52.56
N ALA A 38 -31.55 32.68 52.93
CA ALA A 38 -32.26 31.41 52.93
C ALA A 38 -32.36 30.82 51.50
N ASP A 39 -32.73 31.62 50.51
CA ASP A 39 -32.78 31.21 49.09
C ASP A 39 -31.40 30.75 48.59
N ALA A 40 -30.33 31.45 48.97
CA ALA A 40 -28.96 31.09 48.59
C ALA A 40 -28.51 29.76 49.21
N ILE A 41 -28.84 29.51 50.48
CA ILE A 41 -28.55 28.26 51.18
C ILE A 41 -29.33 27.10 50.55
N GLU A 42 -30.59 27.31 50.18
CA GLU A 42 -31.40 26.29 49.52
C GLU A 42 -30.84 25.93 48.13
N ALA A 43 -30.44 26.93 47.35
CA ALA A 43 -29.80 26.73 46.05
C ALA A 43 -28.45 26.00 46.17
N GLU A 44 -27.62 26.33 47.16
CA GLU A 44 -26.35 25.63 47.42
C GLU A 44 -26.58 24.17 47.84
N THR A 45 -27.60 23.94 48.68
CA THR A 45 -27.99 22.59 49.11
C THR A 45 -28.47 21.75 47.92
N GLN A 46 -29.26 22.35 47.03
CA GLN A 46 -29.74 21.69 45.81
C GLN A 46 -28.59 21.37 44.84
N CYS A 47 -27.67 22.32 44.63
CA CYS A 47 -26.48 22.11 43.79
C CYS A 47 -25.62 20.97 44.35
N THR A 48 -25.35 20.99 45.65
CA THR A 48 -24.58 19.93 46.34
C THR A 48 -25.22 18.56 46.17
N ARG A 49 -26.55 18.48 46.26
CA ARG A 49 -27.29 17.23 46.06
C ARG A 49 -27.17 16.72 44.62
N GLN A 50 -27.28 17.60 43.62
CA GLN A 50 -27.10 17.22 42.22
C GLN A 50 -25.66 16.77 41.93
N THR A 51 -24.65 17.46 42.48
CA THR A 51 -23.25 17.06 42.33
C THR A 51 -22.99 15.68 42.92
N ARG A 52 -23.55 15.37 44.11
CA ARG A 52 -23.43 14.02 44.70
C ARG A 52 -24.05 12.94 43.82
N LEU A 53 -25.25 13.19 43.26
CA LEU A 53 -25.90 12.25 42.34
C LEU A 53 -25.06 11.98 41.08
N LEU A 54 -24.43 13.01 40.51
CA LEU A 54 -23.53 12.87 39.35
C LEU A 54 -22.28 12.06 39.71
N ILE A 55 -21.69 12.32 40.89
CA ILE A 55 -20.54 11.55 41.37
C ILE A 55 -20.90 10.07 41.54
N ASP A 56 -22.05 9.77 42.12
CA ASP A 56 -22.53 8.39 42.28
C ASP A 56 -22.75 7.70 40.92
N GLN A 57 -23.33 8.41 39.94
CA GLN A 57 -23.49 7.88 38.58
C GLN A 57 -22.15 7.59 37.90
N ILE A 58 -21.17 8.49 38.02
CA ILE A 58 -19.83 8.31 37.46
C ILE A 58 -19.13 7.12 38.14
N SER A 59 -19.22 7.01 39.46
CA SER A 59 -18.65 5.91 40.24
C SER A 59 -19.23 4.56 39.79
N MET A 60 -20.55 4.49 39.59
CA MET A 60 -21.23 3.30 39.05
C MET A 60 -20.78 2.95 37.64
N GLN A 61 -20.55 3.93 36.77
CA GLN A 61 -20.03 3.70 35.42
C GLN A 61 -18.58 3.23 35.44
N GLN A 62 -17.73 3.80 36.30
CA GLN A 62 -16.34 3.35 36.49
C GLN A 62 -16.28 1.90 36.97
N GLY A 63 -17.15 1.51 37.90
CA GLY A 63 -17.27 0.11 38.34
C GLY A 63 -17.64 -0.84 37.20
N ARG A 64 -18.57 -0.43 36.32
CA ARG A 64 -18.92 -1.22 35.13
C ARG A 64 -17.76 -1.34 34.14
N ILE A 65 -17.04 -0.25 33.88
CA ILE A 65 -15.87 -0.26 32.99
C ILE A 65 -14.81 -1.22 33.52
N LEU A 66 -14.49 -1.16 34.82
CA LEU A 66 -13.53 -2.08 35.44
C LEU A 66 -13.96 -3.55 35.30
N SER A 67 -15.24 -3.86 35.52
CA SER A 67 -15.74 -5.23 35.34
C SER A 67 -15.64 -5.71 33.88
N LEU A 68 -15.91 -4.83 32.91
CA LEU A 68 -15.77 -5.14 31.49
C LEU A 68 -14.30 -5.31 31.08
N GLU A 69 -13.39 -4.51 31.63
CA GLU A 69 -11.95 -4.66 31.41
C GLU A 69 -11.41 -5.97 31.97
N GLU A 70 -11.88 -6.41 33.14
CA GLU A 70 -11.53 -7.70 33.72
C GLU A 70 -12.05 -8.87 32.88
N GLU A 71 -13.29 -8.77 32.39
CA GLU A 71 -13.88 -9.79 31.53
C GLU A 71 -13.19 -9.86 30.16
N MET A 72 -12.83 -8.71 29.58
CA MET A 72 -12.03 -8.64 28.36
C MET A 72 -10.65 -9.27 28.55
N LYS A 73 -9.96 -9.00 29.66
CA LYS A 73 -8.67 -9.64 29.98
C LYS A 73 -8.80 -11.16 30.13
N ARG A 74 -9.88 -11.63 30.75
CA ARG A 74 -10.15 -13.06 30.90
C ARG A 74 -10.40 -13.72 29.55
N GLN A 75 -11.26 -13.13 28.70
CA GLN A 75 -11.49 -13.62 27.34
C GLN A 75 -10.21 -13.58 26.50
N GLU A 76 -9.38 -12.55 26.63
CA GLU A 76 -8.11 -12.47 25.91
C GLU A 76 -7.16 -13.60 26.32
N GLN A 77 -7.11 -13.93 27.62
CA GLN A 77 -6.29 -15.02 28.13
C GLN A 77 -6.80 -16.40 27.67
N GLU A 78 -8.12 -16.62 27.67
CA GLU A 78 -8.72 -17.83 27.09
C GLU A 78 -8.44 -17.93 25.58
N CYS A 79 -8.54 -16.82 24.85
CA CYS A 79 -8.26 -16.78 23.41
C CYS A 79 -6.78 -17.06 23.13
N ARG A 80 -5.86 -16.57 23.97
CA ARG A 80 -4.42 -16.90 23.90
C ARG A 80 -4.17 -18.39 24.16
N GLN A 81 -4.84 -18.98 25.15
CA GLN A 81 -4.74 -20.41 25.45
C GLN A 81 -5.29 -21.27 24.31
N LEU A 82 -6.46 -20.90 23.75
CA LEU A 82 -7.03 -21.58 22.58
C LEU A 82 -6.12 -21.47 21.36
N ARG A 83 -5.55 -20.29 21.09
CA ARG A 83 -4.59 -20.09 19.99
C ARG A 83 -3.33 -20.93 20.17
N ALA A 84 -2.79 -21.01 21.39
CA ALA A 84 -1.64 -21.85 21.69
C ALA A 84 -1.96 -23.35 21.49
N LEU A 85 -3.15 -23.79 21.91
CA LEU A 85 -3.62 -25.17 21.71
C LEU A 85 -3.84 -25.48 20.23
N VAL A 86 -4.43 -24.56 19.46
CA VAL A 86 -4.59 -24.70 18.00
C VAL A 86 -3.23 -24.72 17.32
N GLN A 87 -2.27 -23.89 17.72
CA GLN A 87 -0.90 -23.94 17.18
C GLN A 87 -0.18 -25.24 17.52
N ASP A 88 -0.36 -25.79 18.73
CA ASP A 88 0.22 -27.06 19.13
C ASP A 88 -0.44 -28.24 18.38
N LEU A 89 -1.75 -28.21 18.19
CA LEU A 89 -2.49 -29.19 17.39
C LEU A 89 -2.15 -29.11 15.90
N GLN A 90 -2.00 -27.89 15.35
CA GLN A 90 -1.53 -27.66 14.00
C GLN A 90 -0.09 -28.11 13.86
N GLY A 91 0.80 -27.78 14.80
CA GLY A 91 2.20 -28.19 14.81
C GLY A 91 2.36 -29.70 14.89
N LYS A 92 1.56 -30.39 15.72
CA LYS A 92 1.55 -31.86 15.83
C LYS A 92 0.88 -32.54 14.64
N GLY A 93 -0.15 -31.93 14.06
CA GLY A 93 -0.81 -32.40 12.83
C GLY A 93 0.09 -32.26 11.60
N LEU A 94 0.75 -31.11 11.45
CA LEU A 94 1.74 -30.83 10.40
C LEU A 94 2.98 -31.70 10.58
N ALA A 95 3.54 -31.84 11.79
CA ALA A 95 4.72 -32.69 12.02
C ALA A 95 4.44 -34.17 11.73
N LYS A 96 3.19 -34.65 11.89
CA LYS A 96 2.80 -36.02 11.57
C LYS A 96 2.52 -36.24 10.08
N LEU A 97 2.23 -35.17 9.32
CA LEU A 97 2.06 -35.16 7.86
C LEU A 97 3.36 -34.83 7.11
N MET A 98 4.29 -34.14 7.74
CA MET A 98 5.59 -33.71 7.20
C MET A 98 6.66 -34.80 7.30
N GLY A 99 6.30 -36.04 6.98
CA GLY A 99 7.30 -36.98 6.47
C GLY A 99 7.88 -36.37 5.18
N ASP A 100 9.09 -35.83 5.27
CA ASP A 100 9.95 -35.41 4.15
C ASP A 100 9.37 -34.36 3.16
N VAL A 101 8.61 -33.38 3.65
CA VAL A 101 8.12 -32.28 2.80
C VAL A 101 9.22 -31.23 2.58
N GLN A 102 9.75 -31.19 1.36
CA GLN A 102 10.63 -30.14 0.85
C GLN A 102 10.02 -28.75 1.13
N ALA A 103 10.83 -27.83 1.66
CA ALA A 103 10.37 -26.47 2.00
C ALA A 103 9.66 -25.80 0.80
N PRO A 104 8.55 -25.06 1.04
CA PRO A 104 7.83 -24.36 -0.03
C PRO A 104 8.74 -23.43 -0.84
N VAL A 105 8.48 -23.30 -2.14
CA VAL A 105 9.25 -22.42 -3.02
C VAL A 105 9.01 -20.96 -2.65
N ALA A 106 7.73 -20.60 -2.51
CA ALA A 106 7.26 -19.30 -2.05
C ALA A 106 5.83 -19.40 -1.53
N ALA A 107 5.44 -18.57 -0.56
CA ALA A 107 4.03 -18.36 -0.27
C ALA A 107 3.41 -17.44 -1.34
N VAL A 108 2.13 -17.62 -1.64
CA VAL A 108 1.36 -16.71 -2.51
C VAL A 108 0.41 -15.93 -1.63
N VAL A 109 0.39 -14.61 -1.72
CA VAL A 109 -0.57 -13.77 -1.01
C VAL A 109 -1.35 -12.90 -1.98
N VAL A 110 -2.68 -12.88 -1.82
CA VAL A 110 -3.57 -11.92 -2.47
C VAL A 110 -3.91 -10.82 -1.48
N MET A 111 -3.58 -9.59 -1.84
CA MET A 111 -3.91 -8.37 -1.10
C MET A 111 -5.34 -7.95 -1.45
N ALA A 112 -6.25 -8.03 -0.49
CA ALA A 112 -7.67 -7.73 -0.66
C ALA A 112 -8.16 -6.67 0.34
N CYS A 113 -9.29 -6.04 0.06
CA CYS A 113 -9.90 -5.07 0.99
C CYS A 113 -11.42 -5.22 1.05
N ASN A 114 -12.13 -4.74 0.01
CA ASN A 114 -13.59 -4.60 0.00
C ASN A 114 -14.25 -4.98 -1.35
N ARG A 115 -13.56 -5.71 -2.24
CA ARG A 115 -14.07 -6.13 -3.56
C ARG A 115 -14.23 -7.66 -3.64
N ALA A 116 -15.31 -8.19 -3.06
CA ALA A 116 -15.50 -9.63 -2.91
C ALA A 116 -15.66 -10.38 -4.25
N ASP A 117 -16.26 -9.72 -5.24
CA ASP A 117 -16.42 -10.22 -6.61
C ASP A 117 -15.09 -10.28 -7.36
N TYR A 118 -14.24 -9.26 -7.22
CA TYR A 118 -12.90 -9.25 -7.81
C TYR A 118 -12.04 -10.34 -7.17
N LEU A 119 -12.05 -10.42 -5.83
CA LEU A 119 -11.35 -11.46 -5.09
C LEU A 119 -11.77 -12.88 -5.54
N ASP A 120 -13.07 -13.13 -5.73
CA ASP A 120 -13.56 -14.43 -6.21
C ASP A 120 -12.98 -14.79 -7.58
N LYS A 121 -12.92 -13.82 -8.50
CA LYS A 121 -12.33 -14.01 -9.83
C LYS A 121 -10.84 -14.31 -9.75
N THR A 122 -10.09 -13.56 -8.94
CA THR A 122 -8.65 -13.79 -8.72
C THR A 122 -8.37 -15.15 -8.09
N ILE A 123 -9.09 -15.53 -7.03
CA ILE A 123 -8.93 -16.85 -6.38
C ILE A 123 -9.18 -17.97 -7.39
N LYS A 124 -10.25 -17.90 -8.19
CA LYS A 124 -10.55 -18.90 -9.23
C LYS A 124 -9.44 -19.00 -10.26
N SER A 125 -8.90 -17.87 -10.70
CA SER A 125 -7.77 -17.83 -11.64
C SER A 125 -6.52 -18.52 -11.06
N ILE A 126 -6.20 -18.24 -9.79
CA ILE A 126 -5.07 -18.84 -9.08
C ILE A 126 -5.25 -20.34 -8.91
N LEU A 127 -6.38 -20.77 -8.34
CA LEU A 127 -6.63 -22.18 -8.01
C LEU A 127 -6.64 -23.08 -9.24
N LYS A 128 -6.96 -22.54 -10.43
CA LYS A 128 -6.87 -23.27 -11.71
C LYS A 128 -5.48 -23.88 -11.95
N TYR A 129 -4.41 -23.18 -11.57
CA TYR A 129 -3.03 -23.61 -11.80
C TYR A 129 -2.25 -23.91 -10.50
N GLN A 130 -2.71 -23.43 -9.35
CA GLN A 130 -2.06 -23.62 -8.06
C GLN A 130 -2.38 -24.99 -7.43
N SER A 131 -3.59 -25.51 -7.63
CA SER A 131 -4.05 -26.74 -6.96
C SER A 131 -3.10 -27.94 -7.14
N PRO A 132 -2.52 -28.20 -8.33
CA PRO A 132 -1.55 -29.29 -8.51
C PRO A 132 -0.20 -29.08 -7.80
N VAL A 133 0.12 -27.85 -7.39
CA VAL A 133 1.41 -27.45 -6.81
C VAL A 133 1.24 -26.81 -5.41
N ALA A 134 0.12 -27.08 -4.74
CA ALA A 134 -0.27 -26.39 -3.51
C ALA A 134 0.73 -26.52 -2.36
N SER A 135 1.40 -27.68 -2.23
CA SER A 135 2.44 -27.88 -1.22
C SER A 135 3.67 -27.00 -1.42
N ARG A 136 3.95 -26.61 -2.66
CA ARG A 136 5.09 -25.74 -3.03
C ARG A 136 4.74 -24.26 -2.94
N TYR A 137 3.46 -23.94 -3.10
CA TYR A 137 2.92 -22.58 -3.18
C TYR A 137 1.69 -22.40 -2.29
N PRO A 138 1.81 -22.41 -0.96
CA PRO A 138 0.68 -22.20 -0.06
C PRO A 138 0.04 -20.83 -0.31
N LEU A 139 -1.29 -20.81 -0.46
CA LEU A 139 -2.06 -19.62 -0.83
C LEU A 139 -2.66 -18.94 0.41
N PHE A 140 -2.47 -17.63 0.49
CA PHE A 140 -2.98 -16.76 1.53
C PHE A 140 -3.84 -15.64 0.95
N ILE A 141 -4.92 -15.30 1.64
CA ILE A 141 -5.68 -14.08 1.39
C ILE A 141 -5.44 -13.16 2.57
N SER A 142 -4.91 -11.97 2.32
CA SER A 142 -4.75 -10.94 3.33
C SER A 142 -5.78 -9.84 3.08
N GLN A 143 -6.79 -9.76 3.93
CA GLN A 143 -7.82 -8.72 3.85
C GLN A 143 -7.45 -7.53 4.75
N ASP A 144 -7.48 -6.33 4.21
CA ASP A 144 -7.54 -5.08 4.99
C ASP A 144 -8.98 -4.73 5.37
N GLY A 145 -9.16 -4.28 6.60
CA GLY A 145 -10.47 -3.87 7.11
C GLY A 145 -11.43 -5.02 7.42
N SER A 146 -12.71 -4.68 7.54
CA SER A 146 -13.74 -5.55 8.11
C SER A 146 -14.90 -5.85 7.15
N ASP A 147 -14.70 -5.73 5.84
CA ASP A 147 -15.75 -6.03 4.86
C ASP A 147 -16.21 -7.51 5.00
N PRO A 148 -17.48 -7.75 5.37
CA PRO A 148 -17.94 -9.09 5.66
C PRO A 148 -18.09 -9.95 4.40
N HIS A 149 -18.30 -9.34 3.22
CA HIS A 149 -18.45 -10.06 1.97
C HIS A 149 -17.12 -10.64 1.51
N VAL A 150 -16.04 -9.86 1.59
CA VAL A 150 -14.67 -10.33 1.29
C VAL A 150 -14.27 -11.45 2.26
N LYS A 151 -14.53 -11.28 3.56
CA LYS A 151 -14.24 -12.31 4.57
C LYS A 151 -14.99 -13.61 4.30
N SER A 152 -16.31 -13.52 4.11
CA SER A 152 -17.17 -14.67 3.81
C SER A 152 -16.71 -15.37 2.53
N LYS A 153 -16.37 -14.59 1.49
CA LYS A 153 -15.86 -15.11 0.23
C LYS A 153 -14.53 -15.85 0.40
N ALA A 154 -13.55 -15.26 1.06
CA ALA A 154 -12.27 -15.92 1.30
C ALA A 154 -12.42 -17.23 2.09
N LEU A 155 -13.25 -17.21 3.14
CA LEU A 155 -13.51 -18.39 3.99
C LEU A 155 -14.36 -19.48 3.32
N SER A 156 -14.94 -19.21 2.15
CA SER A 156 -15.66 -20.22 1.35
C SER A 156 -14.74 -21.19 0.60
N TYR A 157 -13.43 -20.93 0.58
CA TYR A 157 -12.42 -21.77 -0.07
C TYR A 157 -11.59 -22.52 0.97
N ASP A 158 -11.58 -23.85 0.91
CA ASP A 158 -10.82 -24.71 1.82
C ASP A 158 -9.31 -24.76 1.49
N GLN A 159 -8.92 -24.34 0.28
CA GLN A 159 -7.56 -24.49 -0.24
C GLN A 159 -6.60 -23.35 0.14
N LEU A 160 -7.04 -22.38 0.96
CA LEU A 160 -6.29 -21.18 1.28
C LEU A 160 -6.29 -20.86 2.77
N THR A 161 -5.33 -20.02 3.19
CA THR A 161 -5.27 -19.48 4.55
C THR A 161 -5.73 -18.02 4.55
N TYR A 162 -6.72 -17.69 5.38
CA TYR A 162 -7.22 -16.34 5.52
C TYR A 162 -6.50 -15.58 6.65
N MET A 163 -6.08 -14.35 6.36
CA MET A 163 -5.49 -13.39 7.30
C MET A 163 -6.27 -12.07 7.22
N GLN A 164 -6.43 -11.41 8.37
CA GLN A 164 -7.16 -10.14 8.46
C GLN A 164 -6.33 -9.08 9.18
N HIS A 165 -6.14 -7.95 8.51
CA HIS A 165 -5.53 -6.75 9.06
C HIS A 165 -6.62 -5.78 9.54
N LEU A 166 -6.66 -5.53 10.85
CA LEU A 166 -7.56 -4.57 11.48
C LEU A 166 -6.73 -3.44 12.09
N ASP A 167 -6.57 -2.36 11.34
CA ASP A 167 -5.91 -1.14 11.80
C ASP A 167 -6.95 -0.05 12.06
N TYR A 168 -7.17 0.23 13.35
CA TYR A 168 -8.09 1.27 13.81
C TYR A 168 -7.37 2.59 14.10
N GLU A 169 -6.04 2.65 13.95
CA GLU A 169 -5.30 3.87 14.18
C GLU A 169 -5.63 4.91 13.11
N PRO A 170 -6.01 6.14 13.50
CA PRO A 170 -6.21 7.22 12.54
C PRO A 170 -5.00 7.41 11.63
N VAL A 171 -5.27 7.57 10.34
CA VAL A 171 -4.23 7.93 9.37
C VAL A 171 -4.05 9.43 9.42
N HIS A 172 -2.89 9.87 9.90
CA HIS A 172 -2.44 11.25 9.76
C HIS A 172 -1.58 11.35 8.51
N THR A 173 -2.03 12.14 7.54
CA THR A 173 -1.25 12.42 6.33
C THR A 173 -0.15 13.43 6.65
N ASP A 174 1.00 13.28 6.01
CA ASP A 174 2.12 14.20 6.18
C ASP A 174 1.82 15.57 5.57
N ARG A 175 0.97 15.62 4.53
CA ARG A 175 0.54 16.87 3.87
C ARG A 175 -0.97 16.94 3.66
N PRO A 176 -1.56 18.16 3.63
CA PRO A 176 -2.95 18.35 3.21
C PRO A 176 -3.17 17.90 1.76
N GLY A 177 -4.29 17.21 1.51
CA GLY A 177 -4.68 16.76 0.16
C GLY A 177 -4.13 15.40 -0.27
N GLU A 178 -3.30 14.75 0.55
CA GLU A 178 -2.87 13.38 0.29
C GLU A 178 -4.00 12.37 0.51
N LEU A 179 -3.98 11.31 -0.30
CA LEU A 179 -5.02 10.29 -0.32
C LEU A 179 -4.77 9.24 0.78
N ILE A 180 -5.62 9.24 1.81
CA ILE A 180 -5.59 8.30 2.95
C ILE A 180 -5.53 6.82 2.51
N ALA A 181 -6.18 6.48 1.39
CA ALA A 181 -6.19 5.13 0.86
C ALA A 181 -4.78 4.55 0.68
N TYR A 182 -3.80 5.34 0.22
CA TYR A 182 -2.45 4.84 -0.02
C TYR A 182 -1.63 4.61 1.25
N TYR A 183 -1.91 5.37 2.31
CA TYR A 183 -1.35 5.08 3.63
C TYR A 183 -1.86 3.74 4.17
N LYS A 184 -3.16 3.47 4.01
CA LYS A 184 -3.75 2.18 4.41
C LYS A 184 -3.16 1.03 3.61
N ILE A 185 -3.04 1.19 2.28
CA ILE A 185 -2.39 0.19 1.41
C ILE A 185 -0.96 -0.09 1.88
N ALA A 186 -0.15 0.94 2.13
CA ALA A 186 1.22 0.76 2.59
C ALA A 186 1.31 0.03 3.95
N ARG A 187 0.43 0.37 4.91
CA ARG A 187 0.34 -0.33 6.20
C ARG A 187 -0.06 -1.79 6.04
N HIS A 188 -1.05 -2.07 5.19
CA HIS A 188 -1.53 -3.43 4.93
C HIS A 188 -0.46 -4.30 4.27
N TYR A 189 0.24 -3.79 3.26
CA TYR A 189 1.38 -4.46 2.62
C TYR A 189 2.46 -4.81 3.66
N LYS A 190 2.84 -3.85 4.51
CA LYS A 190 3.82 -4.09 5.57
C LYS A 190 3.37 -5.20 6.50
N TRP A 191 2.14 -5.11 7.01
CA TRP A 191 1.61 -6.08 7.96
C TRP A 191 1.55 -7.48 7.36
N ALA A 192 1.03 -7.63 6.14
CA ALA A 192 0.90 -8.91 5.47
C ALA A 192 2.25 -9.56 5.23
N LEU A 193 3.24 -8.79 4.76
CA LEU A 193 4.59 -9.29 4.52
C LEU A 193 5.31 -9.65 5.82
N ASP A 194 5.16 -8.85 6.88
CA ASP A 194 5.69 -9.20 8.21
C ASP A 194 5.07 -10.51 8.75
N GLN A 195 3.76 -10.73 8.56
CA GLN A 195 3.14 -12.02 8.93
C GLN A 195 3.79 -13.17 8.16
N LEU A 196 3.94 -13.05 6.85
CA LEU A 196 4.43 -14.15 6.00
C LEU A 196 5.92 -14.45 6.23
N PHE A 197 6.75 -13.41 6.31
CA PHE A 197 8.20 -13.57 6.50
C PHE A 197 8.56 -13.92 7.94
N TYR A 198 8.00 -13.24 8.95
CA TYR A 198 8.45 -13.42 10.34
C TYR A 198 7.63 -14.45 11.10
N LYS A 199 6.30 -14.46 10.94
CA LYS A 199 5.44 -15.39 11.70
C LYS A 199 5.30 -16.75 11.02
N HIS A 200 5.08 -16.78 9.70
CA HIS A 200 4.96 -18.01 8.94
C HIS A 200 6.30 -18.54 8.42
N ASN A 201 7.37 -17.77 8.61
CA ASN A 201 8.74 -18.16 8.33
C ASN A 201 8.99 -18.58 6.85
N PHE A 202 8.33 -17.93 5.89
CA PHE A 202 8.62 -18.16 4.46
C PHE A 202 9.93 -17.49 4.01
N SER A 203 10.63 -18.11 3.07
CA SER A 203 11.86 -17.54 2.48
C SER A 203 11.57 -16.57 1.33
N ARG A 204 10.44 -16.77 0.65
CA ARG A 204 9.98 -15.96 -0.48
C ARG A 204 8.47 -15.81 -0.43
N VAL A 205 7.97 -14.69 -0.92
CA VAL A 205 6.54 -14.41 -1.06
C VAL A 205 6.29 -13.87 -2.46
N ILE A 206 5.27 -14.41 -3.13
CA ILE A 206 4.68 -13.90 -4.37
C ILE A 206 3.44 -13.08 -3.96
N ILE A 207 3.39 -11.82 -4.37
CA ILE A 207 2.35 -10.85 -4.03
C ILE A 207 1.48 -10.59 -5.26
N LEU A 208 0.18 -10.78 -5.10
CA LEU A 208 -0.87 -10.44 -6.07
C LEU A 208 -1.88 -9.48 -5.41
N GLU A 209 -2.59 -8.70 -6.23
CA GLU A 209 -3.75 -7.91 -5.78
C GLU A 209 -5.05 -8.65 -6.15
N ASP A 210 -6.16 -8.26 -5.52
CA ASP A 210 -7.47 -8.91 -5.70
C ASP A 210 -8.14 -8.66 -7.05
N ASP A 211 -7.48 -7.96 -7.98
CA ASP A 211 -7.95 -7.65 -9.33
C ASP A 211 -7.08 -8.22 -10.45
N MET A 212 -6.44 -9.37 -10.19
CA MET A 212 -5.52 -10.02 -11.12
C MET A 212 -5.98 -11.41 -11.57
N GLU A 213 -5.72 -11.73 -12.85
CA GLU A 213 -5.72 -13.10 -13.41
C GLU A 213 -4.28 -13.54 -13.68
N ILE A 214 -4.00 -14.85 -13.59
CA ILE A 214 -2.67 -15.43 -13.81
C ILE A 214 -2.61 -16.29 -15.07
N ALA A 215 -1.44 -16.34 -15.69
CA ALA A 215 -1.14 -17.16 -16.86
C ALA A 215 -0.95 -18.66 -16.51
N PRO A 216 -1.08 -19.58 -17.49
CA PRO A 216 -0.88 -21.02 -17.26
C PRO A 216 0.51 -21.39 -16.71
N ASP A 217 1.54 -20.68 -17.14
CA ASP A 217 2.95 -20.90 -16.75
C ASP A 217 3.37 -20.12 -15.49
N PHE A 218 2.45 -19.45 -14.79
CA PHE A 218 2.76 -18.52 -13.69
C PHE A 218 3.65 -19.14 -12.60
N PHE A 219 3.33 -20.34 -12.13
CA PHE A 219 4.08 -21.00 -11.07
C PHE A 219 5.44 -21.54 -11.54
N ASP A 220 5.54 -22.02 -12.78
CA ASP A 220 6.81 -22.45 -13.36
C ASP A 220 7.73 -21.23 -13.60
N TYR A 221 7.16 -20.10 -14.03
CA TYR A 221 7.86 -18.82 -14.20
C TYR A 221 8.49 -18.35 -12.88
N PHE A 222 7.70 -18.30 -11.79
CA PHE A 222 8.24 -17.92 -10.48
C PHE A 222 9.19 -18.97 -9.89
N GLU A 223 9.03 -20.26 -10.19
CA GLU A 223 10.00 -21.27 -9.77
C GLU A 223 11.38 -21.02 -10.39
N ALA A 224 11.42 -20.69 -11.69
CA ALA A 224 12.65 -20.34 -12.38
C ALA A 224 13.22 -19.00 -11.87
N GLY A 225 12.36 -18.01 -11.65
CA GLY A 225 12.73 -16.73 -11.02
C GLY A 225 13.30 -16.89 -9.61
N ALA A 226 12.83 -17.86 -8.82
CA ALA A 226 13.32 -18.10 -7.47
C ALA A 226 14.79 -18.56 -7.49
N LYS A 227 15.15 -19.41 -8.46
CA LYS A 227 16.54 -19.83 -8.66
C LYS A 227 17.45 -18.66 -9.05
N LEU A 228 16.94 -17.71 -9.83
CA LEU A 228 17.68 -16.48 -10.18
C LEU A 228 17.90 -15.58 -8.96
N LEU A 229 16.87 -15.31 -8.16
CA LEU A 229 16.99 -14.51 -6.92
C LEU A 229 18.00 -15.08 -5.93
N ASP A 230 18.10 -16.42 -5.87
CA ASP A 230 19.04 -17.07 -4.96
C ASP A 230 20.48 -16.89 -5.39
N ARG A 231 20.74 -16.98 -6.70
CA ARG A 231 22.07 -16.97 -7.32
C ARG A 231 22.63 -15.57 -7.55
N ASP A 232 21.77 -14.62 -7.95
CA ASP A 232 22.18 -13.28 -8.36
C ASP A 232 21.59 -12.21 -7.44
N LYS A 233 22.43 -11.65 -6.56
CA LYS A 233 22.04 -10.62 -5.59
C LYS A 233 21.86 -9.23 -6.19
N SER A 234 22.23 -9.05 -7.47
CA SER A 234 21.88 -7.84 -8.21
C SER A 234 20.39 -7.82 -8.60
N ILE A 235 19.66 -8.93 -8.45
CA ILE A 235 18.20 -8.99 -8.67
C ILE A 235 17.47 -8.74 -7.35
N MET A 236 16.57 -7.77 -7.33
CA MET A 236 15.78 -7.41 -6.15
C MET A 236 14.45 -8.18 -6.06
N ALA A 237 13.74 -8.30 -7.20
CA ALA A 237 12.48 -9.02 -7.30
C ALA A 237 12.23 -9.53 -8.72
N ILE A 238 11.35 -10.52 -8.84
CA ILE A 238 10.84 -11.05 -10.11
C ILE A 238 9.42 -10.51 -10.27
N SER A 239 9.06 -9.90 -11.40
CA SER A 239 7.72 -9.39 -11.68
C SER A 239 7.13 -10.08 -12.90
N SER A 240 5.87 -10.49 -12.82
CA SER A 240 5.11 -11.04 -13.95
C SER A 240 4.61 -9.98 -14.92
N TRP A 241 4.96 -8.70 -14.73
CA TRP A 241 4.39 -7.58 -15.46
C TRP A 241 5.39 -6.89 -16.39
N ASN A 242 4.90 -6.51 -17.57
CA ASN A 242 5.56 -5.61 -18.50
C ASN A 242 4.66 -4.39 -18.69
N ASP A 243 5.11 -3.20 -18.27
CA ASP A 243 4.33 -1.96 -18.44
C ASP A 243 3.99 -1.68 -19.93
N ASN A 244 4.91 -2.02 -20.83
CA ASN A 244 4.69 -1.96 -22.29
C ASN A 244 4.20 -3.31 -22.84
N GLY A 245 3.36 -4.02 -22.07
CA GLY A 245 2.88 -5.37 -22.33
C GLY A 245 1.66 -5.47 -23.24
N GLN A 246 1.26 -4.37 -23.88
CA GLN A 246 0.05 -4.32 -24.72
C GLN A 246 0.21 -5.22 -25.95
N ARG A 247 -0.90 -5.76 -26.47
CA ARG A 247 -0.90 -6.76 -27.56
C ARG A 247 -0.03 -6.38 -28.76
N GLN A 248 0.00 -5.10 -29.13
CA GLN A 248 0.80 -4.59 -30.25
C GLN A 248 2.31 -4.47 -29.96
N PHE A 249 2.72 -4.52 -28.70
CA PHE A 249 4.09 -4.27 -28.23
C PHE A 249 4.82 -5.51 -27.72
N VAL A 250 4.21 -6.69 -27.81
CA VAL A 250 4.79 -7.96 -27.34
C VAL A 250 4.56 -9.09 -28.33
N HIS A 251 5.45 -10.08 -28.34
CA HIS A 251 5.35 -11.21 -29.26
C HIS A 251 5.75 -12.54 -28.63
N ASP A 252 6.94 -12.58 -28.03
CA ASP A 252 7.61 -13.83 -27.68
C ASP A 252 7.41 -14.16 -26.18
N PRO A 253 6.67 -15.22 -25.82
CA PRO A 253 6.46 -15.57 -24.42
C PRO A 253 7.74 -16.07 -23.75
N TYR A 254 8.75 -16.53 -24.49
CA TYR A 254 9.98 -17.12 -23.93
C TYR A 254 11.00 -16.06 -23.47
N VAL A 255 10.84 -14.80 -23.89
CA VAL A 255 11.83 -13.75 -23.60
C VAL A 255 11.59 -13.10 -22.25
N LEU A 256 12.67 -12.98 -21.47
CA LEU A 256 12.72 -12.23 -20.22
C LEU A 256 13.74 -11.09 -20.35
N TYR A 257 13.52 -10.02 -19.59
CA TYR A 257 14.39 -8.86 -19.55
C TYR A 257 14.75 -8.52 -18.10
N ARG A 258 15.92 -7.90 -17.92
CA ARG A 258 16.21 -7.13 -16.70
C ARG A 258 15.64 -5.72 -16.86
N SER A 259 15.27 -5.10 -15.75
CA SER A 259 14.71 -3.75 -15.71
C SER A 259 15.23 -3.01 -14.48
N ASP A 260 15.61 -1.76 -14.65
CA ASP A 260 15.89 -0.82 -13.57
C ASP A 260 14.60 -0.26 -12.96
N PHE A 261 13.49 -0.32 -13.68
CA PHE A 261 12.18 0.09 -13.21
C PHE A 261 11.48 -1.08 -12.50
N PHE A 262 10.95 -0.85 -11.29
CA PHE A 262 10.12 -1.82 -10.57
C PHE A 262 8.68 -1.84 -11.14
N PRO A 263 8.25 -2.92 -11.82
CA PRO A 263 6.93 -2.96 -12.44
C PRO A 263 5.81 -3.26 -11.43
N GLY A 264 6.09 -4.05 -10.39
CA GLY A 264 5.08 -4.54 -9.46
C GLY A 264 4.17 -5.61 -10.08
N LEU A 265 2.87 -5.52 -9.79
CA LEU A 265 1.76 -6.27 -10.41
C LEU A 265 2.01 -7.79 -10.61
N GLY A 266 1.99 -8.54 -9.50
CA GLY A 266 2.42 -9.94 -9.49
C GLY A 266 3.93 -10.02 -9.39
N TRP A 267 4.46 -10.09 -8.18
CA TRP A 267 5.91 -10.03 -7.98
C TRP A 267 6.36 -10.85 -6.79
N MET A 268 7.59 -11.35 -6.86
CA MET A 268 8.19 -12.19 -5.84
C MET A 268 9.36 -11.48 -5.18
N LEU A 269 9.36 -11.50 -3.85
CA LEU A 269 10.39 -10.93 -2.99
C LEU A 269 11.01 -12.01 -2.09
N SER A 270 12.30 -11.87 -1.79
CA SER A 270 13.00 -12.70 -0.81
C SER A 270 12.92 -12.12 0.60
N ARG A 271 13.03 -12.97 1.63
CA ARG A 271 13.13 -12.52 3.01
C ARG A 271 14.29 -11.54 3.22
N SER A 272 15.48 -11.86 2.70
CA SER A 272 16.65 -10.99 2.88
C SER A 272 16.41 -9.57 2.35
N THR A 273 15.64 -9.44 1.27
CA THR A 273 15.24 -8.12 0.77
C THR A 273 14.19 -7.48 1.68
N TRP A 274 13.23 -8.26 2.21
CA TRP A 274 12.24 -7.74 3.16
C TRP A 274 12.86 -7.29 4.49
N ASP A 275 13.84 -8.00 5.02
CA ASP A 275 14.57 -7.64 6.24
C ASP A 275 15.25 -6.27 6.11
N GLU A 276 15.68 -5.91 4.89
CA GLU A 276 16.22 -4.59 4.56
C GLU A 276 15.13 -3.51 4.44
N LEU A 277 13.98 -3.83 3.85
CA LEU A 277 12.93 -2.86 3.53
C LEU A 277 11.97 -2.60 4.69
N SER A 278 11.57 -3.63 5.43
CA SER A 278 10.56 -3.56 6.50
C SER A 278 10.87 -2.50 7.57
N PRO A 279 12.12 -2.36 8.08
CA PRO A 279 12.44 -1.36 9.09
C PRO A 279 12.29 0.09 8.62
N LYS A 280 12.38 0.32 7.30
CA LYS A 280 12.30 1.66 6.68
C LYS A 280 11.06 1.82 5.80
N TRP A 281 10.09 0.92 5.91
CA TRP A 281 8.89 0.92 5.07
C TRP A 281 8.11 2.24 5.21
N PRO A 282 7.64 2.85 4.11
CA PRO A 282 7.02 4.16 4.15
C PRO A 282 5.61 4.09 4.78
N LYS A 283 5.19 5.19 5.42
CA LYS A 283 3.81 5.36 5.89
C LYS A 283 2.87 5.59 4.70
N ALA A 284 3.20 6.59 3.89
CA ALA A 284 3.02 6.76 2.45
C ALA A 284 4.04 7.85 2.13
N TYR A 285 4.87 7.71 1.10
CA TYR A 285 6.01 8.62 0.97
C TYR A 285 5.54 9.93 0.30
N PRO A 286 5.99 11.11 0.74
CA PRO A 286 6.07 12.24 -0.16
C PRO A 286 7.55 12.53 -0.44
N LEU A 287 8.00 12.32 -1.68
CA LEU A 287 9.35 12.73 -2.07
C LEU A 287 9.51 14.23 -1.82
N ILE A 288 10.45 14.56 -0.95
CA ILE A 288 10.94 15.92 -0.72
C ILE A 288 11.98 16.19 -1.83
N ILE A 289 11.55 16.82 -2.93
CA ILE A 289 12.49 17.45 -3.86
C ILE A 289 12.72 18.88 -3.34
N ILE A 290 13.82 19.11 -2.61
CA ILE A 290 14.24 20.45 -2.12
C ILE A 290 14.63 21.39 -3.28
N LEU A 291 14.54 20.98 -4.54
CA LEU A 291 14.94 21.79 -5.69
C LEU A 291 13.87 22.01 -6.78
N SER A 292 12.61 21.69 -6.53
CA SER A 292 11.53 21.98 -7.49
C SER A 292 10.46 22.86 -6.87
N PHE A 293 10.80 24.14 -6.66
CA PHE A 293 9.85 25.19 -6.26
C PHE A 293 8.72 25.43 -7.29
N PHE A 294 8.65 24.65 -8.38
CA PHE A 294 7.69 24.83 -9.49
C PHE A 294 7.11 23.54 -10.11
N LEU A 295 7.28 22.35 -9.51
CA LEU A 295 6.64 21.14 -10.06
C LEU A 295 5.52 20.61 -9.16
N ASN A 296 4.33 20.55 -9.75
CA ASN A 296 3.09 20.07 -9.18
C ASN A 296 3.24 18.67 -8.56
N GLN A 297 3.03 18.60 -7.24
CA GLN A 297 2.38 17.51 -6.50
C GLN A 297 2.63 16.07 -7.00
N THR A 298 3.77 15.46 -6.64
CA THR A 298 3.95 14.00 -6.74
C THR A 298 3.72 13.36 -5.38
N ILE A 299 2.51 12.82 -5.16
CA ILE A 299 2.19 11.95 -4.02
C ILE A 299 2.83 10.59 -4.30
N THR A 300 3.76 10.12 -3.47
CA THR A 300 4.53 8.89 -3.74
C THR A 300 4.04 7.68 -2.93
N TYR A 301 3.70 6.61 -3.62
CA TYR A 301 3.14 5.40 -3.03
C TYR A 301 4.24 4.41 -2.61
N TRP A 302 3.89 3.29 -1.97
CA TRP A 302 4.89 2.32 -1.48
C TRP A 302 5.75 1.73 -2.62
N ASP A 303 5.16 1.57 -3.81
CA ASP A 303 5.82 1.08 -5.02
C ASP A 303 6.74 2.16 -5.62
N ASP A 304 6.31 3.42 -5.66
CA ASP A 304 7.17 4.55 -6.02
C ASP A 304 8.35 4.71 -5.05
N TRP A 305 8.13 4.52 -3.75
CA TRP A 305 9.20 4.48 -2.77
C TRP A 305 10.19 3.35 -3.08
N LEU A 306 9.72 2.18 -3.49
CA LEU A 306 10.59 1.06 -3.85
C LEU A 306 11.44 1.35 -5.11
N ARG A 307 10.92 2.19 -6.02
CA ARG A 307 11.62 2.61 -7.26
C ARG A 307 12.82 3.54 -6.99
N LEU A 308 12.83 4.23 -5.85
CA LEU A 308 13.91 5.16 -5.47
C LEU A 308 15.28 4.48 -5.44
N LYS A 309 16.31 5.17 -5.93
CA LYS A 309 17.70 4.72 -5.97
C LYS A 309 18.22 4.26 -4.61
N GLU A 310 17.82 4.91 -3.52
CA GLU A 310 18.24 4.56 -2.15
C GLU A 310 17.68 3.20 -1.69
N ASN A 311 16.54 2.78 -2.24
CA ASN A 311 15.90 1.51 -1.93
C ASN A 311 16.31 0.41 -2.91
N ARG A 312 16.33 0.74 -4.20
CA ARG A 312 16.75 -0.18 -5.24
C ARG A 312 18.25 -0.51 -5.15
N ARG A 313 19.09 0.46 -4.77
CA ARG A 313 20.55 0.31 -4.58
C ARG A 313 21.27 -0.30 -5.79
N GLY A 314 20.85 0.08 -7.00
CA GLY A 314 21.39 -0.45 -8.26
C GLY A 314 20.92 -1.85 -8.62
N ARG A 315 20.13 -2.52 -7.77
CA ARG A 315 19.52 -3.81 -8.11
C ARG A 315 18.46 -3.66 -9.20
N GLN A 316 18.15 -4.77 -9.85
CA GLN A 316 17.28 -4.83 -11.01
C GLN A 316 16.16 -5.84 -10.80
N PHE A 317 15.20 -5.82 -11.70
CA PHE A 317 14.02 -6.67 -11.68
C PHE A 317 14.01 -7.54 -12.92
N ILE A 318 13.60 -8.80 -12.77
CA ILE A 318 13.28 -9.63 -13.93
C ILE A 318 11.83 -9.38 -14.30
N ARG A 319 11.58 -9.14 -15.59
CA ARG A 319 10.23 -8.98 -16.14
C ARG A 319 10.10 -9.69 -17.48
N PRO A 320 8.93 -10.24 -17.83
CA PRO A 320 8.75 -10.92 -19.09
C PRO A 320 8.56 -9.97 -20.28
N GLU A 321 8.65 -10.49 -21.50
CA GLU A 321 8.10 -9.79 -22.67
C GLU A 321 6.56 -9.80 -22.63
N VAL A 322 5.96 -10.99 -22.50
CA VAL A 322 4.50 -11.18 -22.39
C VAL A 322 4.11 -11.35 -20.92
N CYS A 323 3.15 -10.57 -20.42
CA CYS A 323 2.76 -10.59 -19.01
C CYS A 323 2.24 -11.95 -18.54
N ARG A 324 2.55 -12.32 -17.30
CA ARG A 324 2.06 -13.53 -16.61
C ARG A 324 0.89 -13.22 -15.67
N THR A 325 0.56 -11.94 -15.54
CA THR A 325 -0.62 -11.42 -14.86
C THR A 325 -1.39 -10.49 -15.78
N TYR A 326 -2.70 -10.41 -15.58
CA TYR A 326 -3.58 -9.43 -16.20
C TYR A 326 -4.39 -8.73 -15.13
N ASN A 327 -4.40 -7.40 -15.14
CA ASN A 327 -5.19 -6.60 -14.21
C ASN A 327 -6.55 -6.29 -14.85
N PHE A 328 -7.64 -6.71 -14.19
CA PHE A 328 -9.01 -6.44 -14.65
C PHE A 328 -9.73 -5.37 -13.80
N GLY A 329 -9.02 -4.73 -12.86
CA GLY A 329 -9.58 -3.77 -11.92
C GLY A 329 -9.79 -2.39 -12.52
N GLU A 330 -10.94 -2.17 -13.18
CA GLU A 330 -11.30 -0.84 -13.71
C GLU A 330 -11.57 0.18 -12.58
N HIS A 331 -12.12 -0.29 -11.45
CA HIS A 331 -12.43 0.54 -10.29
C HIS A 331 -11.51 0.23 -9.11
N GLY A 332 -10.78 1.24 -8.64
CA GLY A 332 -9.86 1.13 -7.51
C GLY A 332 -9.47 2.51 -6.96
N SER A 333 -8.48 2.53 -6.06
CA SER A 333 -8.02 3.74 -5.34
C SER A 333 -7.49 4.87 -6.26
N SER A 334 -7.16 4.55 -7.51
CA SER A 334 -6.66 5.48 -8.53
C SER A 334 -7.75 5.99 -9.48
N MET A 335 -9.02 5.68 -9.25
CA MET A 335 -10.16 6.12 -10.08
C MET A 335 -10.06 5.70 -11.56
N GLY A 336 -9.28 4.67 -11.89
CA GLY A 336 -9.17 4.12 -13.24
C GLY A 336 -8.38 4.98 -14.24
N GLN A 337 -7.61 5.98 -13.77
CA GLN A 337 -6.96 7.02 -14.58
C GLN A 337 -6.05 6.51 -15.71
N PHE A 338 -5.60 5.24 -15.68
CA PHE A 338 -4.77 4.62 -16.71
C PHE A 338 -5.30 3.28 -17.24
N PHE A 339 -6.45 2.81 -16.75
CA PHE A 339 -6.89 1.45 -17.01
C PHE A 339 -7.14 1.20 -18.50
N LYS A 340 -8.00 2.01 -19.14
CA LYS A 340 -8.38 1.83 -20.55
C LYS A 340 -7.22 1.99 -21.52
N GLN A 341 -6.34 2.95 -21.26
CA GLN A 341 -5.23 3.25 -22.18
C GLN A 341 -4.11 2.21 -22.07
N TYR A 342 -3.77 1.79 -20.84
CA TYR A 342 -2.52 1.05 -20.62
C TYR A 342 -2.70 -0.34 -20.02
N LEU A 343 -3.71 -0.59 -19.18
CA LEU A 343 -3.88 -1.88 -18.48
C LEU A 343 -4.81 -2.84 -19.23
N GLU A 344 -5.96 -2.37 -19.71
CA GLU A 344 -6.93 -3.16 -20.50
C GLU A 344 -6.30 -3.82 -21.75
N PRO A 345 -5.44 -3.15 -22.54
CA PRO A 345 -4.85 -3.78 -23.73
C PRO A 345 -3.68 -4.73 -23.46
N ILE A 346 -3.31 -4.97 -22.19
CA ILE A 346 -2.21 -5.88 -21.82
C ILE A 346 -2.51 -7.30 -22.30
N ARG A 347 -1.48 -7.95 -22.87
CA ARG A 347 -1.56 -9.35 -23.27
C ARG A 347 -1.18 -10.26 -22.11
N LEU A 348 -2.16 -11.04 -21.64
CA LEU A 348 -1.90 -12.21 -20.79
C LEU A 348 -1.30 -13.33 -21.62
N ASN A 349 -0.23 -13.95 -21.13
CA ASN A 349 0.33 -15.15 -21.73
C ASN A 349 -0.65 -16.32 -21.67
N ASP A 350 -0.83 -17.00 -22.80
CA ASP A 350 -1.65 -18.20 -22.97
C ASP A 350 -0.84 -19.45 -23.31
N VAL A 351 0.49 -19.34 -23.37
CA VAL A 351 1.42 -20.42 -23.71
C VAL A 351 2.04 -21.04 -22.44
N GLN A 352 1.97 -22.37 -22.30
CA GLN A 352 2.72 -23.08 -21.26
C GLN A 352 4.21 -23.14 -21.63
N VAL A 353 5.04 -22.34 -20.98
CA VAL A 353 6.50 -22.35 -21.18
C VAL A 353 7.15 -23.34 -20.22
N ASP A 354 7.95 -24.28 -20.73
CA ASP A 354 8.78 -25.17 -19.91
C ASP A 354 10.04 -24.44 -19.41
N TRP A 355 9.88 -23.62 -18.38
CA TRP A 355 10.98 -22.86 -17.80
C TRP A 355 12.10 -23.73 -17.22
N LYS A 356 11.84 -25.02 -16.93
CA LYS A 356 12.85 -25.93 -16.37
C LYS A 356 13.86 -26.38 -17.42
N SER A 357 13.46 -26.42 -18.69
CA SER A 357 14.35 -26.76 -19.81
C SER A 357 15.10 -25.56 -20.39
N MET A 358 14.73 -24.32 -20.00
CA MET A 358 15.34 -23.11 -20.53
C MET A 358 16.65 -22.74 -19.82
N ASP A 359 17.63 -22.28 -20.60
CA ASP A 359 18.82 -21.65 -20.04
C ASP A 359 18.55 -20.16 -19.79
N LEU A 360 18.39 -19.81 -18.51
CA LEU A 360 18.20 -18.44 -18.05
C LEU A 360 19.49 -17.77 -17.58
N SER A 361 20.66 -18.40 -17.80
CA SER A 361 21.94 -17.86 -17.36
C SER A 361 22.29 -16.53 -18.03
N TYR A 362 21.72 -16.24 -19.21
CA TYR A 362 21.87 -14.93 -19.85
C TYR A 362 21.29 -13.77 -19.03
N LEU A 363 20.44 -14.03 -18.03
CA LEU A 363 19.86 -13.01 -17.14
C LEU A 363 20.75 -12.68 -15.94
N GLU A 364 21.86 -13.39 -15.72
CA GLU A 364 22.85 -13.02 -14.69
C GLU A 364 23.53 -11.69 -15.09
N GLU A 365 23.78 -10.80 -14.12
CA GLU A 365 24.20 -9.41 -14.36
C GLU A 365 25.23 -9.21 -15.47
N ASP A 366 26.38 -9.88 -15.36
CA ASP A 366 27.50 -9.74 -16.31
C ASP A 366 27.11 -10.22 -17.71
N LYS A 367 26.46 -11.38 -17.79
CA LYS A 367 26.03 -11.99 -19.06
C LYS A 367 24.92 -11.19 -19.73
N TYR A 368 24.02 -10.61 -18.94
CA TYR A 368 22.91 -9.85 -19.47
C TYR A 368 23.37 -8.54 -20.11
N ALA A 369 24.34 -7.86 -19.48
CA ALA A 369 24.91 -6.64 -20.05
C ALA A 369 25.53 -6.91 -21.44
N GLU A 370 26.28 -8.01 -21.58
CA GLU A 370 26.87 -8.43 -22.85
C GLU A 370 25.82 -8.85 -23.88
N TYR A 371 24.86 -9.70 -23.48
CA TYR A 371 23.76 -10.16 -24.31
C TYR A 371 22.96 -8.98 -24.86
N PHE A 372 22.54 -8.06 -23.99
CA PHE A 372 21.73 -6.92 -24.34
C PHE A 372 22.50 -5.91 -25.20
N ALA A 373 23.80 -5.72 -24.94
CA ALA A 373 24.66 -4.93 -25.81
C ALA A 373 24.77 -5.53 -27.22
N GLY A 374 24.81 -6.86 -27.34
CA GLY A 374 24.77 -7.57 -28.62
C GLY A 374 23.49 -7.28 -29.42
N LEU A 375 22.33 -7.26 -28.75
CA LEU A 375 21.06 -6.89 -29.40
C LEU A 375 21.11 -5.48 -29.97
N LEU A 376 21.63 -4.52 -29.21
CA LEU A 376 21.75 -3.14 -29.65
C LEU A 376 22.74 -3.00 -30.81
N LYS A 377 23.89 -3.67 -30.77
CA LYS A 377 24.89 -3.65 -31.86
C LYS A 377 24.30 -4.15 -33.18
N ASN A 378 23.42 -5.15 -33.13
CA ASN A 378 22.77 -5.74 -34.29
C ASN A 378 21.54 -4.96 -34.78
N SER A 379 21.10 -3.94 -34.03
CA SER A 379 19.98 -3.08 -34.43
C SER A 379 20.43 -1.90 -35.30
N THR A 380 19.58 -1.50 -36.24
CA THR A 380 19.83 -0.40 -37.17
C THR A 380 19.54 0.96 -36.49
N PRO A 381 20.49 1.91 -36.47
CA PRO A 381 20.24 3.23 -35.92
C PRO A 381 19.27 4.03 -36.79
N VAL A 382 18.29 4.68 -36.15
CA VAL A 382 17.32 5.57 -36.79
C VAL A 382 17.45 6.97 -36.20
N HIS A 383 17.59 7.97 -37.09
CA HIS A 383 17.75 9.37 -36.72
C HIS A 383 16.60 10.22 -37.28
N GLY A 384 16.20 11.29 -36.58
CA GLY A 384 15.24 12.29 -37.05
C GLY A 384 13.93 12.32 -36.26
N THR A 385 13.02 13.23 -36.64
CA THR A 385 11.80 13.56 -35.89
C THR A 385 10.62 12.63 -36.14
N ASP A 386 10.64 11.87 -37.24
CA ASP A 386 9.57 10.93 -37.59
C ASP A 386 10.04 9.48 -37.37
N ALA A 387 10.05 9.05 -36.10
CA ALA A 387 10.53 7.74 -35.71
C ALA A 387 9.69 6.62 -36.32
N VAL A 388 8.37 6.80 -36.35
CA VAL A 388 7.41 5.78 -36.79
C VAL A 388 7.49 5.53 -38.29
N LEU A 389 7.45 6.58 -39.13
CA LEU A 389 7.55 6.39 -40.59
C LEU A 389 8.88 5.74 -40.99
N LYS A 390 9.98 6.10 -40.32
CA LYS A 390 11.30 5.49 -40.61
C LYS A 390 11.36 4.03 -40.15
N THR A 391 10.74 3.72 -39.02
CA THR A 391 10.65 2.35 -38.51
C THR A 391 9.94 1.42 -39.48
N ASN A 392 8.89 1.89 -40.16
CA ASN A 392 8.14 1.11 -41.15
C ASN A 392 8.98 0.68 -42.37
N ASN A 393 10.01 1.46 -42.72
CA ASN A 393 10.80 1.27 -43.95
C ASN A 393 12.09 0.48 -43.74
N ILE A 394 12.38 0.03 -42.52
CA ILE A 394 13.62 -0.68 -42.18
C ILE A 394 13.27 -2.11 -41.79
N ASP A 395 13.96 -3.09 -42.37
CA ASP A 395 13.86 -4.48 -41.94
C ASP A 395 14.73 -4.75 -40.70
N GLY A 396 14.26 -5.65 -39.83
CA GLY A 396 14.96 -6.01 -38.60
C GLY A 396 14.83 -4.98 -37.47
N ASP A 397 15.56 -5.23 -36.38
CA ASP A 397 15.48 -4.43 -35.17
C ASP A 397 16.11 -3.05 -35.34
N ILE A 398 15.59 -2.05 -34.63
CA ILE A 398 16.05 -0.67 -34.73
C ILE A 398 16.36 -0.06 -33.37
N ARG A 399 17.25 0.94 -33.35
CA ARG A 399 17.53 1.77 -32.18
C ARG A 399 17.36 3.25 -32.46
N ILE A 400 16.73 3.97 -31.55
CA ILE A 400 16.44 5.40 -31.64
C ILE A 400 17.02 6.08 -30.41
N LEU A 401 17.91 7.05 -30.62
CA LEU A 401 18.56 7.77 -29.54
C LEU A 401 17.66 8.90 -29.02
N TYR A 402 17.54 9.00 -27.70
CA TYR A 402 16.94 10.15 -27.03
C TYR A 402 17.97 10.81 -26.11
N ARG A 403 17.92 12.15 -26.01
CA ARG A 403 18.92 12.94 -25.27
C ARG A 403 18.54 13.21 -23.83
N ASP A 404 17.26 13.42 -23.59
CA ASP A 404 16.69 13.80 -22.31
C ASP A 404 15.27 13.24 -22.18
N GLN A 405 14.64 13.53 -21.04
CA GLN A 405 13.28 13.08 -20.73
C GLN A 405 12.26 13.57 -21.77
N SER A 406 12.33 14.84 -22.20
CA SER A 406 11.39 15.40 -23.18
C SER A 406 11.53 14.71 -24.55
N GLY A 407 12.76 14.44 -24.98
CA GLY A 407 13.02 13.66 -26.19
C GLY A 407 12.50 12.23 -26.11
N PHE A 408 12.62 11.59 -24.95
CA PHE A 408 12.03 10.27 -24.73
C PHE A 408 10.51 10.30 -24.81
N GLU A 409 9.85 11.20 -24.06
CA GLU A 409 8.39 11.35 -24.02
C GLU A 409 7.84 11.61 -25.42
N HIS A 410 8.50 12.47 -26.19
CA HIS A 410 8.14 12.72 -27.58
C HIS A 410 8.20 11.45 -28.43
N ILE A 411 9.28 10.67 -28.38
CA ILE A 411 9.40 9.44 -29.16
C ILE A 411 8.42 8.36 -28.66
N ALA A 412 8.29 8.19 -27.35
CA ALA A 412 7.39 7.22 -26.72
C ALA A 412 5.93 7.46 -27.13
N SER A 413 5.49 8.73 -27.13
CA SER A 413 4.14 9.13 -27.54
C SER A 413 3.84 8.77 -29.00
N GLN A 414 4.84 8.86 -29.90
CA GLN A 414 4.67 8.49 -31.31
C GLN A 414 4.39 6.99 -31.48
N PHE A 415 4.98 6.14 -30.63
CA PHE A 415 4.71 4.70 -30.65
C PHE A 415 3.48 4.31 -29.81
N GLY A 416 3.05 5.16 -28.87
CA GLY A 416 1.98 4.85 -27.92
C GLY A 416 2.42 3.95 -26.76
N VAL A 417 3.72 3.95 -26.43
CA VAL A 417 4.27 3.28 -25.25
C VAL A 417 4.31 4.24 -24.06
N PHE A 418 4.52 3.73 -22.84
CA PHE A 418 4.56 4.56 -21.64
C PHE A 418 5.61 5.67 -21.72
N GLU A 419 5.14 6.90 -21.50
CA GLU A 419 5.97 8.12 -21.46
C GLU A 419 6.57 8.37 -20.07
N GLU A 420 6.00 7.77 -19.02
CA GLU A 420 6.32 8.10 -17.62
C GLU A 420 7.71 7.65 -17.16
N TRP A 421 8.27 8.48 -16.27
CA TRP A 421 9.51 8.23 -15.54
C TRP A 421 9.24 8.19 -14.05
N LYS A 422 10.00 7.37 -13.32
CA LYS A 422 10.08 7.42 -11.86
C LYS A 422 11.54 7.42 -11.45
N ASP A 423 11.92 8.40 -10.62
CA ASP A 423 13.30 8.58 -10.14
C ASP A 423 14.35 8.57 -11.26
N GLY A 424 14.05 9.25 -12.38
CA GLY A 424 14.94 9.31 -13.54
C GLY A 424 15.07 7.99 -14.32
N VAL A 425 14.14 7.04 -14.14
CA VAL A 425 14.10 5.77 -14.87
C VAL A 425 12.78 5.66 -15.66
N PRO A 426 12.82 5.50 -16.99
CA PRO A 426 11.63 5.20 -17.78
C PRO A 426 11.07 3.81 -17.46
N ARG A 427 9.76 3.60 -17.65
CA ARG A 427 9.15 2.28 -17.48
C ARG A 427 9.85 1.22 -18.34
N THR A 428 10.03 0.03 -17.76
CA THR A 428 10.68 -1.15 -18.37
C THR A 428 12.15 -1.01 -18.78
N ALA A 429 12.78 0.14 -18.51
CA ALA A 429 14.11 0.45 -18.99
C ALA A 429 15.20 -0.40 -18.32
N TYR A 430 16.24 -0.75 -19.07
CA TYR A 430 17.51 -1.29 -18.57
C TYR A 430 18.66 -0.40 -19.03
N LYS A 431 19.41 0.19 -18.11
CA LYS A 431 20.48 1.18 -18.36
C LYS A 431 20.03 2.29 -19.31
N GLY A 432 18.80 2.78 -19.11
CA GLY A 432 18.19 3.82 -19.96
C GLY A 432 17.68 3.32 -21.32
N VAL A 433 17.63 2.02 -21.56
CA VAL A 433 17.10 1.46 -22.81
C VAL A 433 15.72 0.86 -22.60
N VAL A 434 14.72 1.37 -23.31
CA VAL A 434 13.36 0.80 -23.34
C VAL A 434 13.23 -0.06 -24.61
N VAL A 435 12.75 -1.29 -24.45
CA VAL A 435 12.53 -2.24 -25.54
C VAL A 435 11.07 -2.69 -25.60
N PHE A 436 10.51 -2.65 -26.80
CA PHE A 436 9.17 -3.15 -27.11
C PHE A 436 9.11 -3.68 -28.55
N ARG A 437 8.08 -4.46 -28.88
CA ARG A 437 7.84 -4.92 -30.26
C ARG A 437 7.06 -3.87 -31.04
N TYR A 438 7.26 -3.86 -32.34
CA TYR A 438 6.49 -3.04 -33.27
C TYR A 438 6.17 -3.88 -34.51
N GLN A 439 4.93 -3.80 -35.00
CA GLN A 439 4.47 -4.62 -36.15
C GLN A 439 4.80 -6.12 -35.97
N THR A 440 4.42 -6.65 -34.81
CA THR A 440 4.51 -8.05 -34.40
C THR A 440 5.91 -8.60 -34.10
N GLN A 441 6.97 -8.39 -34.88
CA GLN A 441 8.26 -9.06 -34.60
C GLN A 441 9.46 -8.14 -34.35
N LYS A 442 9.47 -6.95 -34.95
CA LYS A 442 10.58 -6.01 -34.87
C LYS A 442 10.73 -5.46 -33.45
N ARG A 443 11.95 -5.43 -32.91
CA ARG A 443 12.25 -4.71 -31.67
C ARG A 443 12.59 -3.26 -31.97
N VAL A 444 11.98 -2.37 -31.21
CA VAL A 444 12.36 -0.96 -31.14
C VAL A 444 13.06 -0.73 -29.81
N PHE A 445 14.30 -0.22 -29.88
CA PHE A 445 15.07 0.18 -28.72
C PHE A 445 15.10 1.71 -28.64
N LEU A 446 14.50 2.29 -27.60
CA LEU A 446 14.71 3.70 -27.26
C LEU A 446 15.91 3.78 -26.35
N VAL A 447 16.99 4.43 -26.80
CA VAL A 447 18.31 4.37 -26.18
C VAL A 447 18.70 5.75 -25.65
N GLY A 448 18.96 5.85 -24.34
CA GLY A 448 19.43 7.08 -23.72
C GLY A 448 20.86 7.44 -24.15
N SER A 449 21.23 8.70 -24.02
CA SER A 449 22.55 9.22 -24.46
C SER A 449 23.74 8.43 -23.90
N ASP A 450 23.64 8.04 -22.63
CA ASP A 450 24.74 7.39 -21.90
C ASP A 450 24.63 5.86 -21.95
N SER A 451 23.52 5.32 -22.45
CA SER A 451 23.21 3.88 -22.42
C SER A 451 24.23 3.05 -23.20
N LEU A 452 24.66 3.52 -24.38
CA LEU A 452 25.65 2.81 -25.20
C LEU A 452 26.99 2.72 -24.47
N GLN A 453 27.42 3.80 -23.82
CA GLN A 453 28.64 3.82 -23.02
C GLN A 453 28.54 2.89 -21.80
N GLN A 454 27.41 2.91 -21.08
CA GLN A 454 27.14 2.03 -19.94
C GLN A 454 27.09 0.53 -20.30
N LEU A 455 26.87 0.24 -21.59
CA LEU A 455 26.86 -1.11 -22.17
C LEU A 455 28.17 -1.45 -22.91
N GLY A 456 29.19 -0.59 -22.85
CA GLY A 456 30.49 -0.82 -23.49
C GLY A 456 30.42 -0.82 -25.03
N ILE A 457 29.39 -0.21 -25.62
CA ILE A 457 29.24 -0.07 -27.07
C ILE A 457 29.95 1.22 -27.48
N ARG A 458 31.05 1.09 -28.24
CA ARG A 458 31.71 2.24 -28.87
C ARG A 458 30.93 2.60 -30.13
N GLU A 459 30.42 3.82 -30.21
CA GLU A 459 29.93 4.34 -31.50
C GLU A 459 31.13 4.41 -32.46
N GLY A 460 31.00 3.75 -33.61
CA GLY A 460 31.98 3.88 -34.69
C GLY A 460 32.02 5.35 -35.12
N LYS A 461 33.24 5.90 -35.20
CA LYS A 461 33.48 7.26 -35.68
C LYS A 461 33.01 7.45 -37.12
#